data_AF-A0A967JIB1-F1
#
_entry.id   AF-A0A967JIB1-F1
#
_cell.length_a   1.000
_cell.length_b   1.000
_cell.length_c   1.000
_cell.angle_alpha   90.00
_cell.angle_beta   90.00
_cell.angle_gamma   90.00
#
_symmetry.space_group_name_H-M   'P 1'
#
loop_
_entity.id
_entity.type
_entity.pdbx_description
1 polymer ?
#
loop_
_entity_poly.entity_id
_entity_poly.type
_entity_poly.pdbx_seq_one_letter_code
_entity_poly.pdbx_strand_id
1 'polypeptide(L)'
;ELVYERDVNGRSIPQGYREVIPAVPGQDLVSTIDLSLQFSAAGACDETVERTGAAGCWIVALEVETGEVLALVGSPAFDPEARETVTGEP
;
A
#
# COMPACT_ATOMS: atom_id res chain seq x y z
N GLU A 1 -9.34 -20.58 -5.59
CA GLU A 1 -9.13 -21.09 -6.96
C GLU A 1 -10.30 -21.98 -7.35
N LEU A 2 -10.79 -21.87 -8.60
CA LEU A 2 -11.89 -22.68 -9.11
C LEU A 2 -11.33 -23.73 -10.06
N VAL A 3 -11.21 -24.97 -9.60
CA VAL A 3 -10.80 -26.10 -10.43
C VAL A 3 -12.06 -26.76 -10.98
N TYR A 4 -12.22 -26.74 -12.30
CA TYR A 4 -13.33 -27.41 -12.97
C TYR A 4 -12.92 -28.03 -14.29
N GLU A 5 -13.46 -29.20 -14.58
CA GLU A 5 -13.26 -29.89 -15.85
C GLU A 5 -13.96 -29.13 -16.99
N ARG A 6 -13.21 -28.88 -18.06
CA ARG A 6 -13.67 -28.18 -19.27
C ARG A 6 -13.68 -29.16 -20.46
N ASP A 7 -14.69 -29.04 -21.32
CA ASP A 7 -14.67 -29.70 -22.63
C ASP A 7 -13.61 -29.07 -23.55
N VAL A 8 -13.39 -29.67 -24.73
CA VAL A 8 -12.45 -29.15 -25.75
C VAL A 8 -12.77 -27.73 -26.25
N ASN A 9 -13.97 -27.21 -25.95
CA ASN A 9 -14.42 -25.86 -26.28
C ASN A 9 -14.41 -24.91 -25.06
N GLY A 10 -13.82 -25.33 -23.93
CA GLY A 10 -13.69 -24.52 -22.72
C GLY A 10 -14.95 -24.42 -21.86
N ARG A 11 -16.02 -25.15 -22.18
CA ARG A 11 -17.28 -25.14 -21.42
C ARG A 11 -17.16 -26.07 -20.22
N SER A 12 -17.70 -25.65 -19.06
CA SER A 12 -17.79 -26.51 -17.88
C SER A 12 -18.66 -27.73 -18.19
N ILE A 13 -18.15 -28.93 -17.91
CA ILE A 13 -18.92 -30.17 -18.11
C ILE A 13 -19.99 -30.28 -17.00
N PRO A 14 -21.28 -30.39 -17.34
CA PRO A 14 -22.32 -30.68 -16.35
C PRO A 14 -22.05 -32.06 -15.72
N GLN A 15 -21.99 -32.16 -14.39
CA GLN A 15 -21.55 -33.33 -13.60
C GLN A 15 -20.03 -33.59 -13.53
N GLY A 16 -19.18 -32.74 -14.11
CA GLY A 16 -17.72 -32.83 -13.95
C GLY A 16 -17.26 -32.45 -12.54
N TYR A 17 -16.05 -32.89 -12.16
CA TYR A 17 -15.48 -32.56 -10.85
C TYR A 17 -15.32 -31.04 -10.70
N ARG A 18 -15.82 -30.49 -9.58
CA ARG A 18 -15.73 -29.08 -9.23
C ARG A 18 -15.22 -28.96 -7.81
N GLU A 19 -14.06 -28.34 -7.65
CA GLU A 19 -13.52 -27.98 -6.35
C GLU A 19 -13.44 -26.45 -6.27
N VAL A 20 -14.10 -25.90 -5.25
CA VAL A 20 -14.04 -24.47 -4.92
C VAL A 20 -13.10 -24.35 -3.73
N ILE A 21 -11.88 -23.85 -3.97
CA ILE A 21 -10.96 -23.49 -2.91
C ILE A 21 -11.26 -22.03 -2.54
N PRO A 22 -11.89 -21.74 -1.39
CA PRO A 22 -12.19 -20.38 -0.98
C PRO A 22 -10.89 -19.59 -0.80
N ALA A 23 -10.92 -18.29 -1.13
CA ALA A 23 -9.80 -17.41 -0.82
C ALA A 23 -9.69 -17.25 0.70
N VAL A 24 -8.45 -17.26 1.20
CA VAL A 24 -8.16 -16.95 2.61
C VAL A 24 -7.81 -15.46 2.69
N PRO A 25 -8.52 -14.65 3.50
CA PRO A 25 -8.16 -13.26 3.70
C PRO A 25 -6.73 -13.11 4.22
N GLY A 26 -6.06 -12.04 3.81
CA GLY A 26 -4.77 -11.65 4.38
C GLY A 26 -4.90 -11.26 5.85
N GLN A 27 -3.75 -11.01 6.48
CA GLN A 27 -3.71 -10.49 7.85
C GLN A 27 -3.72 -8.96 7.84
N ASP A 28 -4.35 -8.38 8.85
CA ASP A 28 -4.30 -6.95 9.11
C ASP A 28 -2.94 -6.56 9.72
N LEU A 29 -2.51 -5.34 9.43
CA LEU A 29 -1.32 -4.72 10.00
C LEU A 29 -1.74 -3.49 10.80
N VAL A 30 -1.31 -3.42 12.05
CA VAL A 30 -1.41 -2.21 12.87
C VAL A 30 -0.05 -1.53 12.84
N SER A 31 -0.04 -0.30 12.36
CA SER A 31 1.18 0.53 12.28
C SER A 31 1.40 1.28 13.60
N THR A 32 2.66 1.64 13.85
CA THR A 32 3.07 2.51 14.96
C THR A 32 2.89 4.00 14.65
N ILE A 33 2.54 4.33 13.40
CA ILE A 33 2.40 5.72 12.95
C ILE A 33 1.25 6.42 13.68
N ASP A 34 1.57 7.55 14.30
CA ASP A 34 0.58 8.50 14.78
C ASP A 34 0.17 9.41 13.61
N LEU A 35 -1.10 9.29 13.19
CA LEU A 35 -1.62 10.03 12.03
C LEU A 35 -1.59 11.56 12.22
N SER A 36 -1.75 12.05 13.44
CA SER A 36 -1.75 13.50 13.72
C SER A 36 -0.34 14.06 13.59
N LEU A 37 0.66 13.33 14.12
CA LEU A 37 2.06 13.67 14.00
C LEU A 37 2.54 13.55 12.55
N GLN A 38 2.18 12.47 11.87
CA GLN A 38 2.47 12.26 10.45
C GLN A 38 1.97 13.42 9.59
N PHE A 39 0.71 13.85 9.77
CA PHE A 39 0.12 14.95 9.02
C PHE A 39 0.83 16.28 9.29
N SER A 40 1.12 16.56 10.57
CA SER A 40 1.81 17.78 10.97
C SER A 40 3.25 17.82 10.45
N ALA A 41 3.96 16.70 10.47
CA ALA A 41 5.30 16.56 9.92
C ALA A 41 5.30 16.73 8.39
N ALA A 42 4.31 16.18 7.68
CA ALA A 42 4.12 16.38 6.24
C ALA A 42 4.02 17.86 5.89
N GLY A 43 3.09 18.59 6.53
CA GLY A 43 2.92 20.03 6.29
C GLY A 43 4.20 20.84 6.57
N ALA A 44 4.90 20.55 7.66
CA ALA A 44 6.16 21.23 7.98
C ALA A 44 7.27 20.95 6.95
N CYS A 45 7.29 19.74 6.39
CA CYS A 45 8.28 19.34 5.40
C CYS A 45 8.04 20.04 4.05
N ASP A 46 6.77 20.10 3.63
CA ASP A 46 6.35 20.83 2.42
C ASP A 46 6.63 22.33 2.55
N GLU A 47 6.23 22.96 3.66
CA GLU A 47 6.51 24.38 3.92
C GLU A 47 8.01 24.69 3.90
N THR A 48 8.83 23.75 4.41
CA THR A 48 10.29 23.91 4.40
C THR A 48 10.85 23.89 2.97
N VAL A 49 10.39 22.98 2.13
CA VAL A 49 10.78 22.92 0.71
C VAL A 49 10.37 24.22 0.01
N GLU A 50 9.13 24.66 0.18
CA GLU A 50 8.61 25.90 -0.41
C GLU A 50 9.42 27.14 0.02
N ARG A 51 9.71 27.26 1.32
CA ARG A 51 10.41 28.42 1.88
C ARG A 51 11.88 28.48 1.50
N THR A 52 12.53 27.33 1.34
CA THR A 52 13.98 27.24 1.15
C THR A 52 14.39 27.01 -0.30
N GLY A 53 13.49 26.52 -1.15
CA GLY A 53 13.83 26.04 -2.49
C GLY A 53 14.71 24.78 -2.48
N ALA A 54 14.73 24.04 -1.36
CA ALA A 54 15.45 22.77 -1.27
C ALA A 54 14.88 21.75 -2.27
N ALA A 55 15.71 20.80 -2.71
CA ALA A 55 15.27 19.72 -3.60
C ALA A 55 14.32 18.73 -2.91
N GLY A 56 14.29 18.71 -1.57
CA GLY A 56 13.41 17.86 -0.79
C GLY A 56 13.62 18.05 0.71
N CYS A 57 12.79 17.36 1.48
CA CYS A 57 12.83 17.33 2.93
C CYS A 57 12.45 15.92 3.42
N TRP A 58 13.01 15.51 4.57
CA TRP A 58 12.67 14.25 5.24
C TRP A 58 12.56 14.46 6.74
N ILE A 59 11.56 13.83 7.36
CA ILE A 59 11.34 13.86 8.80
C ILE A 59 11.06 12.44 9.29
N VAL A 60 11.75 12.05 10.36
CA VAL A 60 11.51 10.80 11.09
C VAL A 60 11.31 11.14 12.55
N ALA A 61 10.18 10.70 13.12
CA ALA A 61 9.90 10.83 14.54
C ALA A 61 9.83 9.44 15.19
N LEU A 62 10.50 9.30 16.33
CA LEU A 62 10.60 8.05 17.08
C LEU A 62 10.05 8.22 18.49
N GLU A 63 9.39 7.19 19.01
CA GLU A 63 9.20 7.04 20.45
C GLU A 63 10.51 6.54 21.08
N VAL A 64 11.06 7.30 22.02
CA VAL A 64 12.42 7.07 22.54
C VAL A 64 12.53 5.77 23.34
N GLU A 65 11.48 5.40 24.07
CA GLU A 65 11.50 4.25 24.97
C GLU A 65 11.40 2.92 24.22
N THR A 66 10.59 2.87 23.16
CA THR A 66 10.27 1.65 22.41
C THR A 66 11.03 1.55 21.08
N GLY A 67 11.47 2.68 20.53
CA GLY A 67 12.03 2.76 19.18
C GLY A 67 10.98 2.74 18.07
N GLU A 68 9.69 2.86 18.40
CA GLU A 68 8.61 2.90 17.43
C GLU A 68 8.72 4.12 16.52
N VAL A 69 8.40 3.95 15.24
CA VAL A 69 8.34 5.05 14.27
C VAL A 69 6.94 5.65 14.33
N LEU A 70 6.85 6.88 14.84
CA LEU A 70 5.59 7.60 14.98
C LEU A 70 5.26 8.43 13.74
N ALA A 71 6.27 8.88 13.00
CA ALA A 71 6.10 9.53 11.71
C ALA A 71 7.30 9.30 10.79
N LEU A 72 7.03 9.12 9.50
CA LEU A 72 8.04 9.01 8.45
C LEU A 72 7.53 9.73 7.20
N VAL A 73 8.18 10.84 6.88
CA VAL A 73 7.70 11.81 5.89
C VAL A 73 8.83 12.16 4.93
N GLY A 74 8.50 12.33 3.66
CA GLY A 74 9.37 12.91 2.64
C GLY A 74 8.59 13.84 1.71
N SER A 75 9.24 14.91 1.26
CA SER A 75 8.73 15.86 0.27
C SER A 75 9.77 16.04 -0.86
N PRO A 76 9.37 16.08 -2.15
CA PRO A 76 8.00 16.02 -2.65
C PRO A 76 7.35 14.64 -2.50
N ALA A 77 6.07 14.62 -2.12
CA ALA A 77 5.26 13.41 -2.01
C ALA A 77 4.51 13.08 -3.31
N PHE A 78 3.93 11.88 -3.40
CA PHE A 78 3.07 11.46 -4.50
C PHE A 78 1.69 11.04 -3.97
N ASP A 79 0.67 11.09 -4.83
CA ASP A 79 -0.64 10.53 -4.53
C ASP A 79 -0.63 9.01 -4.77
N PRO A 80 -0.76 8.16 -3.73
CA PRO A 80 -0.75 6.72 -3.89
C PRO A 80 -2.00 6.15 -4.57
N GLU A 81 -3.10 6.91 -4.65
CA GLU A 81 -4.32 6.51 -5.35
C GLU A 81 -4.22 6.76 -6.85
N ALA A 82 -3.40 7.75 -7.26
CA ALA A 82 -3.07 8.05 -8.64
C ALA A 82 -2.13 6.97 -9.22
N ARG A 83 -2.66 5.77 -9.44
CA ARG A 83 -1.98 4.70 -10.18
C ARG A 83 -1.86 5.11 -11.64
N GLU A 84 -0.72 5.67 -12.04
CA GLU A 84 -0.27 5.54 -13.42
C GLU A 84 -0.20 4.03 -13.69
N THR A 85 -0.91 3.55 -14.70
CA THR A 85 -0.97 2.13 -15.05
C THR A 85 0.44 1.63 -15.33
N VAL A 86 1.09 1.08 -14.31
CA VAL A 86 2.24 0.21 -14.48
C VAL A 86 1.68 -1.04 -15.13
N THR A 87 1.70 -1.06 -16.46
CA THR A 87 1.47 -2.27 -17.25
C THR A 87 2.61 -3.22 -16.92
N GLY A 88 2.49 -3.92 -15.80
CA GLY A 88 3.25 -5.13 -15.54
C GLY A 88 2.74 -6.16 -16.52
N GLU A 89 3.43 -6.31 -17.65
CA GLU A 89 3.26 -7.50 -18.47
C GLU A 89 3.71 -8.74 -17.64
N PRO A 90 2.98 -9.87 -17.77
CA PRO A 90 3.18 -11.07 -16.97
C PRO A 90 4.48 -11.81 -17.25
#